data_AF-A0ABC9WCH9-F1
#
_entry.id   AF-A0ABC9WCH9-F1
#
_cell.length_a   1.000
_cell.length_b   1.000
_cell.length_c   1.000
_cell.angle_alpha   90.00
_cell.angle_beta   90.00
_cell.angle_gamma   90.00
#
_symmetry.space_group_name_H-M   'P 1'
#
loop_
_entity.id
_entity.type
_entity.pdbx_description
1 polymer ?
#
loop_
_entity_poly.entity_id
_entity_poly.type
_entity_poly.pdbx_seq_one_letter_code
_entity_poly.pdbx_strand_id
1 'polypeptide(L)'
;MTVTGPEGVVSKFADDTKLGGAVDSVEGGEALQRDLDRLENWAITNRMMFNKGKCRILHLGRGNPGYTYRLGDETLETSHAERDLGVLVDSKLSMIQQCAQAARKANRILGCIKHGIASRSREGIVPLYAVLVQPDLCAVLGATVQKRT
;
A
#
# COMPACT_ATOMS: atom_id res chain seq x y z
N MET A 1 -7.98 16.40 9.28
CA MET A 1 -6.97 17.48 9.45
C MET A 1 -6.91 18.24 8.15
N THR A 2 -7.22 19.53 8.17
CA THR A 2 -7.37 20.37 6.96
C THR A 2 -6.02 20.92 6.52
N VAL A 3 -5.33 20.17 5.67
CA VAL A 3 -4.50 20.82 4.64
C VAL A 3 -5.49 21.63 3.80
N THR A 4 -5.28 22.93 3.61
CA THR A 4 -6.02 23.72 2.61
C THR A 4 -6.07 22.91 1.33
N GLY A 5 -7.30 22.57 0.90
CA GLY A 5 -7.61 21.33 0.18
C GLY A 5 -6.56 20.95 -0.87
N PRO A 6 -5.92 19.77 -0.76
CA PRO A 6 -5.15 19.24 -1.87
C PRO A 6 -6.08 19.13 -3.09
N GLU A 7 -5.56 19.48 -4.27
CA GLU A 7 -6.23 19.17 -5.54
C GLU A 7 -6.29 17.64 -5.72
N GLY A 8 -5.35 16.93 -5.09
CA GLY A 8 -5.35 15.47 -4.95
C GLY A 8 -6.03 14.91 -3.69
N VAL A 9 -5.98 13.58 -3.56
CA VAL A 9 -6.46 12.81 -2.41
C VAL A 9 -5.30 12.57 -1.44
N VAL A 10 -5.51 12.88 -0.16
CA VAL A 10 -4.58 12.54 0.92
C VAL A 10 -5.21 11.50 1.84
N SER A 11 -4.47 10.41 2.10
CA SER A 11 -4.84 9.37 3.07
C SER A 11 -3.72 9.20 4.10
N LYS A 12 -4.07 9.07 5.38
CA LYS A 12 -3.11 8.92 6.48
C LYS A 12 -3.47 7.74 7.37
N PHE A 13 -2.46 6.97 7.76
CA PHE A 13 -2.57 5.92 8.78
C PHE A 13 -1.28 5.89 9.59
N ALA A 14 -1.37 6.13 10.91
CA ALA A 14 -0.19 6.30 11.77
C ALA A 14 0.81 7.30 11.15
N ASP A 15 2.05 6.88 10.92
CA ASP A 15 3.11 7.65 10.25
C ASP A 15 3.04 7.60 8.71
N ASP A 16 2.33 6.61 8.14
CA ASP A 16 2.17 6.48 6.69
C ASP A 16 1.23 7.56 6.13
N THR A 17 1.71 8.30 5.13
CA THR A 17 0.93 9.30 4.40
C THR A 17 1.01 9.01 2.91
N LYS A 18 -0.15 9.00 2.25
CA LYS A 18 -0.28 8.86 0.80
C LYS A 18 -0.89 10.11 0.24
N LEU A 19 -0.28 10.63 -0.81
CA LEU A 19 -0.78 11.70 -1.64
C LEU A 19 -0.93 11.15 -3.05
N GLY A 20 -2.11 11.32 -3.65
CA GLY A 20 -2.38 10.91 -5.02
C GLY A 20 -3.21 11.95 -5.75
N GLY A 21 -3.05 12.03 -7.07
CA GLY A 21 -3.82 12.93 -7.91
C GLY A 21 -3.99 12.33 -9.30
N ALA A 22 -4.98 12.79 -10.05
CA ALA A 22 -5.06 12.50 -11.48
C ALA A 22 -3.97 13.30 -12.19
N VAL A 23 -3.18 12.62 -13.03
CA VAL A 23 -2.05 13.20 -13.75
C VAL A 23 -2.16 12.84 -15.23
N ASP A 24 -3.22 13.34 -15.85
CA ASP A 24 -3.53 13.19 -17.27
C ASP A 24 -2.94 14.31 -18.14
N SER A 25 -2.36 15.33 -17.49
CA SER A 25 -1.88 16.58 -18.07
C SER A 25 -0.65 17.09 -17.32
N VAL A 26 0.07 18.04 -17.93
CA VAL A 26 1.20 18.72 -17.28
C VAL A 26 0.72 19.46 -16.04
N GLU A 27 -0.44 20.12 -16.13
CA GLU A 27 -1.09 20.85 -15.06
C GLU A 27 -1.43 19.94 -13.88
N GLY A 28 -1.92 18.72 -14.14
CA GLY A 28 -2.17 17.71 -13.11
C GLY A 28 -0.88 17.24 -12.41
N GLY A 29 0.22 17.10 -13.16
CA GLY A 29 1.54 16.79 -12.58
C GLY A 29 2.05 17.91 -11.69
N GLU A 30 1.96 19.16 -12.15
CA GLU A 30 2.34 20.34 -11.36
C GLU A 30 1.46 20.51 -10.12
N ALA A 31 0.17 20.22 -10.22
CA ALA A 31 -0.75 20.20 -9.09
C ALA A 31 -0.32 19.20 -8.01
N LEU A 32 0.03 17.98 -8.40
CA LEU A 32 0.47 16.96 -7.45
C LEU A 32 1.80 17.35 -6.78
N GLN A 33 2.73 17.99 -7.50
CA GLN A 33 3.95 18.53 -6.91
C GLN A 33 3.66 19.67 -5.92
N ARG A 34 2.73 20.59 -6.25
CA ARG A 34 2.31 21.65 -5.32
C ARG A 34 1.71 21.08 -4.03
N ASP A 35 0.91 20.02 -4.14
CA ASP A 35 0.35 19.35 -2.97
C ASP A 35 1.43 18.63 -2.14
N LEU A 36 2.45 18.06 -2.79
CA LEU A 36 3.60 17.46 -2.11
C LEU A 36 4.42 18.52 -1.36
N ASP A 37 4.67 19.67 -1.99
CA ASP A 37 5.37 20.81 -1.37
C ASP A 37 4.58 21.36 -0.16
N ARG A 38 3.24 21.43 -0.26
CA ARG A 38 2.37 21.80 0.86
C ARG A 38 2.46 20.79 2.01
N LEU A 39 2.50 19.50 1.68
CA LEU A 39 2.60 18.43 2.67
C LEU A 39 3.93 18.47 3.43
N GLU A 40 5.04 18.73 2.74
CA GLU A 40 6.36 18.91 3.38
C GLU A 40 6.39 20.14 4.28
N ASN A 41 5.91 21.29 3.80
CA ASN A 41 5.82 22.51 4.59
C ASN A 41 4.96 22.32 5.86
N TRP A 42 3.86 21.57 5.73
CA TRP A 42 3.05 21.18 6.87
C TRP A 42 3.84 20.33 7.86
N ALA A 43 4.58 19.32 7.40
CA ALA A 43 5.40 18.49 8.29
C ALA A 43 6.44 19.33 9.05
N ILE A 44 7.16 20.21 8.36
CA ILE A 44 8.14 21.14 8.94
C ILE A 44 7.49 22.03 10.02
N THR A 45 6.35 22.64 9.70
CA THR A 45 5.60 23.52 10.62
C THR A 45 5.17 22.77 11.89
N ASN A 46 4.82 21.49 11.74
CA ASN A 46 4.43 20.62 12.86
C ASN A 46 5.61 19.92 13.53
N ARG A 47 6.85 20.31 13.22
CA ARG A 47 8.09 19.72 13.75
C ARG A 47 8.18 18.20 13.49
N MET A 48 7.64 17.76 12.36
CA MET A 48 7.74 16.40 11.83
C MET A 48 8.69 16.38 10.63
N MET A 49 9.26 15.20 10.35
CA MET A 49 10.12 14.99 9.18
C MET A 49 9.72 13.70 8.48
N PHE A 50 9.61 13.75 7.16
CA PHE A 50 9.47 12.55 6.36
C PHE A 50 10.80 11.79 6.28
N ASN A 51 10.72 10.46 6.32
CA ASN A 51 11.85 9.61 5.95
C ASN A 51 11.93 9.55 4.42
N LYS A 52 12.56 10.57 3.82
CA LYS A 52 12.62 10.77 2.36
C LYS A 52 13.12 9.53 1.60
N GLY A 53 14.13 8.84 2.14
CA GLY A 53 14.64 7.58 1.58
C GLY A 53 13.67 6.40 1.57
N LYS A 54 12.57 6.46 2.34
CA LYS A 54 11.46 5.48 2.29
C LYS A 54 10.26 5.95 1.46
N CYS A 55 10.21 7.22 1.08
CA CYS A 55 9.15 7.75 0.23
C CYS A 55 9.37 7.28 -1.22
N ARG A 56 8.28 6.84 -1.86
CA ARG A 56 8.29 6.24 -3.20
C ARG A 56 7.15 6.78 -4.04
N ILE A 57 7.38 6.90 -5.34
CA ILE A 57 6.34 7.21 -6.33
C ILE A 57 5.80 5.90 -6.88
N LEU A 58 4.48 5.70 -6.79
CA LEU A 58 3.80 4.58 -7.45
C LEU A 58 2.93 5.12 -8.59
N HIS A 59 3.35 4.90 -9.84
CA HIS A 59 2.54 5.25 -11.00
C HIS A 59 1.44 4.21 -11.21
N LEU A 60 0.19 4.68 -11.22
CA LEU A 60 -0.99 3.85 -11.43
C LEU A 60 -1.63 4.18 -12.78
N GLY A 61 -2.23 3.16 -13.40
CA GLY A 61 -3.04 3.30 -14.61
C GLY A 61 -2.24 3.20 -15.92
N ARG A 62 -2.97 3.01 -17.03
CA ARG A 62 -2.39 3.00 -18.38
C ARG A 62 -2.23 4.44 -18.87
N GLY A 63 -1.12 4.72 -19.56
CA GLY A 63 -0.85 6.06 -20.11
C GLY A 63 -0.30 7.06 -19.09
N ASN A 64 0.14 6.61 -17.91
CA ASN A 64 0.81 7.48 -16.96
C ASN A 64 2.13 8.02 -17.57
N PRO A 65 2.34 9.34 -17.64
CA PRO A 65 3.53 9.94 -18.25
C PRO A 65 4.82 9.69 -17.45
N GLY A 66 4.73 9.20 -16.21
CA GLY A 66 5.91 8.85 -15.42
C GLY A 66 6.65 10.06 -14.84
N TYR A 67 5.92 11.12 -14.47
CA TYR A 67 6.53 12.31 -13.86
C TYR A 67 7.33 11.98 -12.60
N THR A 68 8.47 12.61 -12.45
CA THR A 68 9.26 12.58 -11.22
C THR A 68 8.80 13.68 -10.28
N TYR A 69 8.83 13.37 -8.98
CA TYR A 69 8.46 14.31 -7.92
C TYR A 69 9.62 14.46 -6.94
N ARG A 70 9.71 15.63 -6.32
CA ARG A 70 10.69 15.92 -5.27
C ARG A 70 10.00 16.16 -3.94
N LEU A 71 10.62 15.69 -2.86
CA LEU A 71 10.25 16.03 -1.50
C LEU A 71 11.38 16.91 -0.95
N GLY A 72 11.19 18.23 -1.05
CA GLY A 72 12.18 19.24 -0.73
C GLY A 72 13.27 19.28 -1.78
N ASP A 73 14.47 18.91 -1.36
CA ASP A 73 15.70 18.80 -2.14
C ASP A 73 15.97 17.38 -2.71
N GLU A 74 15.21 16.36 -2.28
CA GLU A 74 15.41 14.99 -2.74
C GLU A 74 14.36 14.57 -3.78
N THR A 75 14.82 14.04 -4.91
CA THR A 75 13.94 13.40 -5.90
C THR A 75 13.50 12.03 -5.38
N LEU A 76 12.20 11.76 -5.40
CA LEU A 76 11.66 10.48 -4.98
C LEU A 76 11.91 9.39 -6.01
N GLU A 77 12.27 8.20 -5.56
CA GLU A 77 12.43 7.03 -6.42
C GLU A 77 11.06 6.45 -6.81
N THR A 78 10.95 6.01 -8.06
CA THR A 78 9.79 5.27 -8.55
C THR A 78 9.85 3.81 -8.09
N SER A 79 8.72 3.28 -7.66
CA SER A 79 8.51 1.87 -7.34
C SER A 79 7.40 1.27 -8.19
N HIS A 80 7.51 -0.03 -8.46
CA HIS A 80 6.49 -0.77 -9.20
C HIS A 80 5.44 -1.43 -8.30
N ALA A 81 5.71 -1.56 -7.00
CA ALA A 81 4.77 -2.09 -6.04
C ALA A 81 5.08 -1.60 -4.63
N GLU A 82 4.06 -1.13 -3.92
CA GLU A 82 4.18 -0.66 -2.55
C GLU A 82 3.25 -1.43 -1.62
N ARG A 83 3.69 -1.62 -0.37
CA ARG A 83 2.90 -2.31 0.65
C ARG A 83 2.22 -1.26 1.52
N ASP A 84 0.91 -1.39 1.65
CA ASP A 84 0.09 -0.54 2.52
C ASP A 84 -0.82 -1.40 3.39
N LEU A 85 -0.74 -1.24 4.72
CA LEU A 85 -1.55 -2.00 5.69
C LEU A 85 -1.55 -3.53 5.46
N GLY A 86 -0.45 -4.07 4.93
CA GLY A 86 -0.31 -5.49 4.59
C GLY A 86 -0.86 -5.90 3.21
N VAL A 87 -1.42 -4.96 2.45
CA VAL A 87 -1.87 -5.13 1.07
C VAL A 87 -0.78 -4.62 0.13
N LEU A 88 -0.36 -5.45 -0.82
CA LEU A 88 0.52 -5.02 -1.89
C LEU A 88 -0.31 -4.38 -3.02
N VAL A 89 0.07 -3.16 -3.39
CA VAL A 89 -0.50 -2.44 -4.53
C VAL A 89 0.59 -2.33 -5.60
N ASP A 90 0.40 -3.02 -6.72
CA ASP A 90 1.29 -2.90 -7.87
C ASP A 90 0.82 -1.83 -8.86
N SER A 91 1.75 -1.34 -9.69
CA SER A 91 1.49 -0.29 -10.69
C SER A 91 0.43 -0.66 -11.73
N LYS A 92 0.22 -1.96 -11.95
CA LYS A 92 -0.78 -2.52 -12.86
C LYS A 92 -2.12 -2.76 -12.17
N LEU A 93 -2.21 -2.50 -10.86
CA LEU A 93 -3.34 -2.84 -9.99
C LEU A 93 -3.73 -4.32 -10.09
N SER A 94 -2.76 -5.19 -10.39
CA SER A 94 -2.97 -6.63 -10.49
C SER A 94 -3.11 -7.25 -9.09
N MET A 95 -4.00 -8.22 -8.98
CA MET A 95 -4.17 -8.99 -7.73
C MET A 95 -3.21 -10.18 -7.66
N ILE A 96 -2.54 -10.53 -8.77
CA ILE A 96 -1.76 -11.78 -8.87
C ILE A 96 -0.65 -11.81 -7.83
N GLN A 97 0.09 -10.72 -7.67
CA GLN A 97 1.23 -10.68 -6.74
C GLN A 97 0.76 -10.73 -5.27
N GLN A 98 -0.35 -10.05 -4.95
CA GLN A 98 -0.96 -10.12 -3.61
C GLN A 98 -1.51 -11.53 -3.33
N CYS A 99 -2.21 -12.16 -4.27
CA CYS A 99 -2.68 -13.55 -4.17
C CYS A 99 -1.51 -14.51 -3.91
N ALA A 100 -0.42 -14.38 -4.68
CA ALA A 100 0.75 -15.22 -4.52
C ALA A 100 1.43 -15.01 -3.15
N GLN A 101 1.42 -13.78 -2.61
CA GLN A 101 1.92 -13.51 -1.26
C GLN A 101 1.03 -14.12 -0.18
N ALA A 102 -0.28 -13.95 -0.27
CA ALA A 102 -1.25 -14.55 0.65
C ALA A 102 -1.14 -16.08 0.67
N ALA A 103 -1.10 -16.71 -0.51
CA ALA A 103 -0.92 -18.15 -0.64
C ALA A 103 0.40 -18.63 -0.02
N ARG A 104 1.51 -17.91 -0.22
CA ARG A 104 2.80 -18.24 0.42
C ARG A 104 2.73 -18.15 1.94
N LYS A 105 2.12 -17.10 2.49
CA LYS A 105 1.99 -16.91 3.94
C LYS A 105 1.13 -18.03 4.56
N ALA A 106 -0.02 -18.31 3.96
CA ALA A 106 -0.91 -19.39 4.34
C ALA A 106 -0.23 -20.76 4.29
N ASN A 107 0.51 -21.06 3.21
CA ASN A 107 1.25 -22.31 3.08
C ASN A 107 2.35 -22.46 4.13
N ARG A 108 3.03 -21.36 4.50
CA ARG A 108 4.03 -21.36 5.58
C ARG A 108 3.38 -21.75 6.91
N ILE A 109 2.26 -21.13 7.25
CA ILE A 109 1.52 -21.42 8.50
C ILE A 109 1.00 -22.86 8.49
N LEU A 110 0.44 -23.32 7.38
CA LEU A 110 0.02 -24.71 7.22
C LEU A 110 1.18 -25.69 7.42
N GLY A 111 2.37 -25.37 6.93
CA GLY A 111 3.59 -26.12 7.18
C GLY A 111 3.91 -26.21 8.68
N CYS A 112 3.84 -25.08 9.39
CA CYS A 112 4.03 -25.03 10.84
C CYS A 112 3.01 -25.91 11.58
N ILE A 113 1.73 -25.88 11.20
CA ILE A 113 0.68 -26.72 11.81
C ILE A 113 0.98 -28.21 11.59
N LYS A 114 1.36 -28.60 10.37
CA LYS A 114 1.66 -30.00 10.02
C LYS A 114 2.85 -30.59 10.79
N HIS A 115 3.82 -29.75 11.13
CA HIS A 115 5.05 -30.18 11.81
C HIS A 115 5.02 -29.94 13.32
N GLY A 116 4.24 -28.96 13.80
CA GLY A 116 4.21 -28.55 15.20
C GLY A 116 3.21 -29.31 16.07
N ILE A 117 2.30 -30.10 15.48
CA ILE A 117 1.25 -30.81 16.21
C ILE A 117 1.40 -32.31 16.02
N ALA A 118 1.61 -33.01 17.12
CA ALA A 118 1.70 -34.48 17.13
C ALA A 118 0.36 -35.16 16.81
N SER A 119 -0.75 -34.59 17.32
CA SER A 119 -2.10 -35.06 17.02
C SER A 119 -2.62 -34.50 15.70
N ARG A 120 -3.05 -35.38 14.79
CA ARG A 120 -3.66 -35.00 13.51
C ARG A 120 -5.18 -35.18 13.49
N SER A 121 -5.83 -35.09 14.65
CA SER A 121 -7.29 -35.22 14.73
C SER A 121 -7.97 -34.08 13.95
N ARG A 122 -9.13 -34.38 13.38
CA ARG A 122 -9.94 -33.40 12.65
C ARG A 122 -10.36 -32.26 13.59
N GLU A 123 -10.65 -32.61 14.83
CA GLU A 123 -11.09 -31.72 15.90
C GLU A 123 -9.99 -30.73 16.31
N GLY A 124 -8.71 -31.06 16.12
CA GLY A 124 -7.58 -30.16 16.36
C GLY A 124 -7.15 -29.37 15.12
N ILE A 125 -7.05 -30.03 13.97
CA ILE A 125 -6.53 -29.40 12.74
C ILE A 125 -7.53 -28.39 12.16
N VAL A 126 -8.83 -28.72 12.12
CA VAL A 126 -9.83 -27.88 11.44
C VAL A 126 -9.95 -26.50 12.11
N PRO A 127 -10.08 -26.38 13.44
CA PRO A 127 -10.12 -25.07 14.10
C PRO A 127 -8.84 -24.26 13.88
N LEU A 128 -7.67 -24.91 13.93
CA LEU A 128 -6.39 -24.23 13.75
C LEU A 128 -6.20 -23.71 12.33
N TYR A 129 -6.64 -24.47 11.32
CA TYR A 129 -6.65 -24.01 9.94
C TYR A 129 -7.56 -22.79 9.76
N ALA A 130 -8.78 -22.84 10.31
CA ALA A 130 -9.76 -21.77 10.20
C ALA A 130 -9.27 -20.47 10.87
N VAL A 131 -8.57 -20.57 12.01
CA VAL A 131 -8.10 -19.38 12.74
C VAL A 131 -6.78 -18.84 12.17
N LEU A 132 -5.88 -19.69 11.71
CA LEU A 132 -4.51 -19.28 11.39
C LEU A 132 -4.23 -19.14 9.89
N VAL A 133 -4.93 -19.89 9.03
CA VAL A 133 -4.65 -19.93 7.59
C VAL A 133 -5.72 -19.18 6.80
N GLN A 134 -6.98 -19.33 7.18
CA GLN A 134 -8.11 -18.72 6.46
C GLN A 134 -8.09 -17.18 6.42
N PRO A 135 -7.71 -16.45 7.48
CA PRO A 135 -7.68 -14.98 7.43
C PRO A 135 -6.73 -14.43 6.36
N ASP A 136 -5.59 -15.09 6.14
CA ASP A 136 -4.61 -14.69 5.13
C ASP A 136 -5.11 -14.90 3.71
N LEU A 137 -5.91 -15.94 3.47
CA LEU A 137 -6.60 -16.14 2.18
C LEU A 137 -7.71 -15.11 1.97
N CYS A 138 -8.49 -14.83 3.00
CA CYS A 138 -9.62 -13.88 2.93
C CYS A 138 -9.17 -12.42 2.75
N ALA A 139 -7.96 -12.05 3.18
CA ALA A 139 -7.40 -10.72 2.93
C ALA A 139 -7.32 -10.36 1.42
N VAL A 140 -7.24 -11.37 0.54
CA VAL A 140 -7.28 -11.19 -0.92
C VAL A 140 -8.69 -10.84 -1.41
N LEU A 141 -9.73 -11.37 -0.76
CA LEU A 141 -11.13 -11.14 -1.11
C LEU A 141 -11.65 -9.80 -0.56
N GLY A 142 -11.12 -9.28 0.55
CA GLY A 142 -11.45 -7.93 1.03
C GLY A 142 -10.98 -6.83 0.06
N ALA A 143 -9.84 -7.03 -0.60
CA ALA A 143 -9.28 -6.10 -1.58
C ALA A 143 -10.09 -6.03 -2.90
N THR A 144 -10.98 -6.98 -3.18
CA THR A 144 -11.87 -6.92 -4.35
C THR A 144 -13.11 -6.07 -4.11
N VAL A 145 -13.51 -5.86 -2.84
CA VAL A 145 -14.67 -5.01 -2.48
C VAL A 145 -14.32 -3.52 -2.56
N GLN A 146 -13.09 -3.13 -2.22
CA GLN A 146 -12.63 -1.73 -2.33
C GLN A 146 -12.46 -1.22 -3.77
N LYS A 147 -12.52 -2.10 -4.79
CA LYS A 147 -12.43 -1.73 -6.21
C LYS A 147 -13.76 -1.30 -6.84
N ARG A 148 -14.88 -1.35 -6.10
CA ARG A 148 -16.24 -1.06 -6.62
C ARG A 148 -16.89 0.21 -6.03
N THR A 149 -16.14 1.00 -5.28
CA THR A 149 -16.56 2.30 -4.73
C THR A 149 -15.54 3.35 -5.09
#